data_AF-A0A847P043-F1
#
_entry.id   AF-A0A847P043-F1
#
_cell.length_a   1.000
_cell.length_b   1.000
_cell.length_c   1.000
_cell.angle_alpha   90.00
_cell.angle_beta   90.00
_cell.angle_gamma   90.00
#
_symmetry.space_group_name_H-M   'P 1'
#
loop_
_entity.id
_entity.type
_entity.pdbx_description
1 polymer ?
#
loop_
_entity_poly.entity_id
_entity_poly.type
_entity_poly.pdbx_seq_one_letter_code
_entity_poly.pdbx_strand_id
1 'polypeptide(L)'
;MQKHEHQINSILEKGFSRLVLDQNDITMATEQIIRRAKEVQFQEKKSSFLQFQKTRLYAIAALILLCSIPPFIYMYLNFKRSIIIRSNPIEKHQNERIKILSLAGDPGKSTESLMTTKEMIATNTKSQLLLAAGTRARVLMFESTSIKVDRADSVKTAISLNNGLLSVNVTGSGTDTVIIKTNQALFTQIGTFFSIYTDSINGSVLHVYQGKVRVQDRFGTDLIVEKGWSWTSKDRKEISERTKHLIESDINQVFKNNKIEKRILWSQDFFLSAEHNSEKNPEKESSSLNVCNKETMAFESHGETDLISALKVQIENDEFPHAAKCIAKLKNTETIDSAFKLLIRVSQYNVSVFKYKTALNVLDLIIEGNPFRMNQREDAWIQSYFLHKEYLNSLPEKRLSLVKNYHRLFPDGNMSDDMASEEIDLQLLLKNYQQAVSGMENYIKKYPHNARNEYYSYLLATIVREQLRKEKVALDLYKQYIRNYQKGKYEEDAIYWTIQLSLLTHDQNTAEKMRKIYVEKYPNGRWSKELRRINMTSFK
;
A
#
# COMPACT_ATOMS: atom_id res chain seq x y z
N MET A 1 27.38 39.17 -31.60
CA MET A 1 26.85 38.51 -30.40
C MET A 1 25.53 39.12 -29.89
N GLN A 2 25.37 40.44 -29.84
CA GLN A 2 24.13 41.08 -29.32
C GLN A 2 22.83 40.78 -30.11
N LYS A 3 22.89 40.37 -31.38
CA LYS A 3 21.70 40.08 -32.20
C LYS A 3 21.09 38.68 -31.96
N HIS A 4 21.87 37.74 -31.41
CA HIS A 4 21.41 36.38 -31.12
C HIS A 4 20.92 36.21 -29.68
N GLU A 5 21.44 37.02 -28.75
CA GLU A 5 20.93 37.10 -27.38
C GLU A 5 19.46 37.57 -27.36
N HIS A 6 19.11 38.50 -28.26
CA HIS A 6 17.74 39.00 -28.38
C HIS A 6 16.74 37.96 -28.96
N GLN A 7 17.21 37.05 -29.82
CA GLN A 7 16.39 35.97 -30.38
C GLN A 7 16.25 34.78 -29.42
N ILE A 8 17.29 34.46 -28.66
CA ILE A 8 17.24 33.41 -27.62
C ILE A 8 16.34 33.86 -26.47
N ASN A 9 16.44 35.13 -26.04
CA ASN A 9 15.53 35.67 -25.02
C ASN A 9 14.08 35.75 -25.52
N SER A 10 13.84 36.08 -26.80
CA SER A 10 12.49 36.08 -27.39
C SER A 10 11.86 34.67 -27.49
N ILE A 11 12.69 33.63 -27.70
CA ILE A 11 12.24 32.24 -27.75
C ILE A 11 12.01 31.69 -26.33
N LEU A 12 12.84 32.08 -25.36
CA LEU A 12 12.67 31.73 -23.95
C LEU A 12 11.45 32.43 -23.34
N GLU A 13 11.18 33.70 -23.68
CA GLU A 13 9.95 34.41 -23.27
C GLU A 13 8.68 33.76 -23.83
N LYS A 14 8.68 33.31 -25.09
CA LYS A 14 7.52 32.63 -25.69
C LYS A 14 7.33 31.18 -25.25
N GLY A 15 8.39 30.54 -24.74
CA GLY A 15 8.37 29.17 -24.25
C GLY A 15 7.87 29.04 -22.81
N PHE A 16 8.15 30.05 -21.96
CA PHE A 16 7.72 30.06 -20.55
C PHE A 16 6.34 30.71 -20.33
N SER A 17 5.75 31.36 -21.32
CA SER A 17 4.45 32.04 -21.22
C SER A 17 3.21 31.13 -21.34
N ARG A 18 3.31 29.83 -20.98
CA ARG A 18 2.12 28.95 -20.91
C ARG A 18 1.89 28.26 -19.57
N LEU A 19 2.68 28.55 -18.54
CA LEU A 19 2.34 28.29 -17.14
C LEU A 19 3.33 29.02 -16.22
N VAL A 20 3.32 30.35 -16.31
CA VAL A 20 3.82 31.24 -15.24
C VAL A 20 2.65 32.19 -14.98
N LEU A 21 2.04 32.07 -13.80
CA LEU A 21 1.19 33.17 -13.32
C LEU A 21 2.13 34.35 -13.11
N ASP A 22 1.93 35.40 -13.91
CA ASP A 22 2.72 36.62 -13.87
C ASP A 22 2.69 37.16 -12.43
N GLN A 23 3.87 37.40 -11.87
CA GLN A 23 4.00 37.92 -10.51
C GLN A 23 3.36 39.32 -10.42
N ASN A 24 3.28 40.06 -11.54
CA ASN A 24 2.48 41.28 -11.64
C ASN A 24 0.97 41.01 -11.66
N ASP A 25 0.48 39.93 -12.27
CA ASP A 25 -0.94 39.56 -12.22
C ASP A 25 -1.36 39.10 -10.82
N ILE A 26 -0.48 38.37 -10.11
CA ILE A 26 -0.70 38.00 -8.71
C ILE A 26 -0.67 39.25 -7.83
N THR A 27 0.28 40.17 -8.05
CA THR A 27 0.38 41.41 -7.28
C THR A 27 -0.83 42.32 -7.55
N MET A 28 -1.26 42.44 -8.81
CA MET A 28 -2.42 43.22 -9.22
C MET A 28 -3.74 42.61 -8.70
N ALA A 29 -3.88 41.27 -8.73
CA ALA A 29 -5.03 40.59 -8.14
C ALA A 29 -5.05 40.74 -6.60
N THR A 30 -3.88 40.67 -5.95
CA THR A 30 -3.75 40.88 -4.50
C THR A 30 -4.08 42.32 -4.13
N GLU A 31 -3.62 43.30 -4.91
CA GLU A 31 -3.97 44.71 -4.74
C GLU A 31 -5.46 44.98 -5.00
N GLN A 32 -6.09 44.35 -5.99
CA GLN A 32 -7.53 44.44 -6.21
C GLN A 32 -8.34 43.84 -5.06
N ILE A 33 -7.89 42.71 -4.48
CA ILE A 33 -8.54 42.09 -3.31
C ILE A 33 -8.38 42.99 -2.08
N ILE A 34 -7.19 43.53 -1.82
CA ILE A 34 -6.94 44.45 -0.70
C ILE A 34 -7.74 45.75 -0.88
N ARG A 35 -7.85 46.26 -2.12
CA ARG A 35 -8.65 47.45 -2.44
C ARG A 35 -10.14 47.20 -2.20
N ARG A 36 -10.68 46.06 -2.63
CA ARG A 36 -12.07 45.66 -2.33
C ARG A 36 -12.32 45.43 -0.84
N ALA A 37 -11.37 44.82 -0.12
CA ALA A 37 -11.51 44.62 1.33
C ALA A 37 -11.52 45.95 2.08
N LYS A 38 -10.72 46.93 1.64
CA LYS A 38 -10.75 48.30 2.18
C LYS A 38 -12.02 49.05 1.81
N GLU A 39 -12.56 48.86 0.60
CA GLU A 39 -13.85 49.43 0.18
C GLU A 39 -15.03 48.83 0.98
N VAL A 40 -14.98 47.54 1.31
CA VAL A 40 -15.98 46.88 2.18
C VAL A 40 -15.87 47.36 3.63
N GLN A 41 -14.66 47.57 4.16
CA GLN A 41 -14.48 48.17 5.49
C GLN A 41 -14.88 49.66 5.54
N PHE A 42 -14.84 50.38 4.42
CA PHE A 42 -15.25 51.78 4.36
C PHE A 42 -16.76 52.01 4.13
N GLN A 43 -17.54 50.94 3.89
CA GLN A 43 -19.01 51.04 3.79
C GLN A 43 -19.76 50.89 5.13
N GLU A 44 -19.08 50.61 6.24
CA GLU A 44 -19.68 50.78 7.58
C GLU A 44 -19.58 52.24 8.04
N LYS A 45 -20.27 53.13 7.33
CA LYS A 45 -20.57 54.49 7.81
C LYS A 45 -22.06 54.62 8.15
N LYS A 46 -22.31 54.60 9.47
CA LYS A 46 -23.41 55.26 10.21
C LYS A 46 -24.83 55.05 9.67
N SER A 47 -25.57 54.14 10.31
CA SER A 47 -26.98 54.42 10.63
C SER A 47 -27.14 54.52 12.15
N SER A 48 -27.51 55.71 12.59
CA SER A 48 -27.85 56.05 13.96
C SER A 48 -29.29 55.63 14.23
N PHE A 49 -29.53 54.37 14.58
CA PHE A 49 -30.82 53.94 15.11
C PHE A 49 -30.62 52.62 15.85
N LEU A 50 -31.12 52.51 17.10
CA LEU A 50 -31.07 51.35 18.03
C LEU A 50 -30.11 51.50 19.22
N GLN A 51 -30.34 52.56 20.01
CA GLN A 51 -30.01 52.53 21.46
C GLN A 51 -31.09 51.84 22.30
N PHE A 52 -32.19 51.39 21.69
CA PHE A 52 -33.16 50.51 22.33
C PHE A 52 -32.81 49.06 22.00
N GLN A 53 -32.78 48.20 23.03
CA GLN A 53 -32.80 46.72 22.98
C GLN A 53 -31.56 45.93 23.49
N LYS A 54 -30.71 46.48 24.37
CA LYS A 54 -29.80 45.62 25.16
C LYS A 54 -30.57 44.65 26.07
N THR A 55 -31.66 45.11 26.69
CA THR A 55 -32.49 44.28 27.58
C THR A 55 -33.22 43.15 26.86
N ARG A 56 -33.62 43.32 25.59
CA ARG A 56 -34.23 42.23 24.82
C ARG A 56 -33.23 41.17 24.40
N LEU A 57 -31.99 41.56 24.09
CA LEU A 57 -30.90 40.60 23.81
C LEU A 57 -30.57 39.74 25.03
N TYR A 58 -30.50 40.33 26.23
CA TYR A 58 -30.31 39.55 27.46
C TYR A 58 -31.49 38.64 27.79
N ALA A 59 -32.73 39.10 27.53
CA ALA A 59 -33.91 38.27 27.72
C ALA A 59 -33.93 37.07 26.76
N ILE A 60 -33.58 37.26 25.49
CA ILE A 60 -33.50 36.18 24.48
C ILE A 60 -32.38 35.19 24.84
N ALA A 61 -31.21 35.69 25.24
CA ALA A 61 -30.09 34.84 25.67
C ALA A 61 -30.44 34.01 26.93
N ALA A 62 -31.11 34.62 27.91
CA ALA A 62 -31.58 33.92 29.11
C ALA A 62 -32.64 32.86 28.79
N LEU A 63 -33.53 33.12 27.83
CA LEU A 63 -34.56 32.17 27.40
C LEU A 63 -33.95 30.95 26.69
N ILE A 64 -32.95 31.17 25.83
CA ILE A 64 -32.19 30.09 25.17
C ILE A 64 -31.46 29.24 26.22
N LEU A 65 -30.83 29.87 27.21
CA LEU A 65 -30.18 29.16 28.31
C LEU A 65 -31.18 28.31 29.12
N LEU A 66 -32.33 28.87 29.51
CA LEU A 66 -33.36 28.16 30.27
C LEU A 66 -33.99 27.00 29.47
N CYS A 67 -34.14 27.14 28.16
CA CYS A 67 -34.65 26.07 27.30
C CYS A 67 -33.65 24.91 27.08
N SER A 68 -32.35 25.12 27.35
CA SER A 68 -31.31 24.09 27.13
C SER A 68 -31.01 23.21 28.35
N ILE A 69 -31.50 23.59 29.53
CA ILE A 69 -31.30 22.85 30.79
C ILE A 69 -32.11 21.53 30.86
N PRO A 70 -33.41 21.48 30.47
CA PRO A 70 -34.21 20.26 30.58
C PRO A 70 -33.70 19.06 29.78
N PRO A 71 -33.21 19.20 28.52
CA PRO A 71 -32.59 18.11 27.78
C PRO A 71 -31.33 17.56 28.44
N PHE A 72 -30.51 18.43 29.04
CA PHE A 72 -29.28 18.04 29.73
C PHE A 72 -29.57 17.28 31.04
N ILE A 73 -30.56 17.74 31.82
CA ILE A 73 -30.99 17.04 33.03
C ILE A 73 -31.65 15.70 32.68
N TYR A 74 -32.47 15.64 31.63
CA TYR A 74 -33.08 14.39 31.13
C TYR A 74 -32.01 13.39 30.66
N MET A 75 -30.97 13.86 29.96
CA MET A 75 -29.86 13.03 29.52
C MET A 75 -29.01 12.53 30.71
N TYR A 76 -28.76 13.38 31.70
CA TYR A 76 -27.98 13.05 32.89
C TYR A 76 -28.72 12.07 33.83
N LEU A 77 -30.03 12.21 34.00
CA LEU A 77 -30.82 11.31 34.84
C LEU A 77 -31.00 9.93 34.19
N ASN A 78 -31.11 9.84 32.86
CA ASN A 78 -31.12 8.55 32.16
C ASN A 78 -29.76 7.85 32.18
N PHE A 79 -28.66 8.60 32.28
CA PHE A 79 -27.31 8.05 32.41
C PHE A 79 -27.07 7.30 33.73
N LYS A 80 -27.76 7.69 34.82
CA LYS A 80 -27.55 7.11 36.15
C LYS A 80 -28.41 5.88 36.44
N ARG A 81 -29.40 5.56 35.59
CA ARG A 81 -30.36 4.46 35.80
C ARG A 81 -29.91 3.09 35.27
N SER A 82 -28.75 2.99 34.61
CA SER A 82 -28.30 1.74 33.96
C SER A 82 -27.06 1.08 34.59
N ILE A 83 -26.70 1.43 35.83
CA ILE A 83 -25.63 0.73 36.56
C ILE A 83 -26.27 0.02 37.75
N ILE A 84 -26.53 -1.27 37.58
CA ILE A 84 -26.47 -2.38 38.54
C ILE A 84 -26.90 -3.61 37.74
N ILE A 85 -26.01 -4.59 37.57
CA ILE A 85 -26.25 -6.04 37.75
C ILE A 85 -24.93 -6.79 37.52
N ARG A 86 -24.77 -7.83 38.34
CA ARG A 86 -23.60 -8.66 38.63
C ARG A 86 -23.08 -9.46 37.44
N SER A 87 -21.75 -9.62 37.39
CA SER A 87 -21.03 -10.59 36.57
C SER A 87 -21.22 -12.01 37.12
N ASN A 88 -21.82 -12.89 36.32
CA ASN A 88 -21.77 -14.35 36.47
C ASN A 88 -20.86 -14.95 35.37
N PRO A 89 -20.28 -16.14 35.59
CA PRO A 89 -19.27 -16.72 34.72
C PRO A 89 -19.85 -17.13 33.36
N ILE A 90 -19.05 -16.92 32.32
CA ILE A 90 -19.37 -17.10 30.89
C ILE A 90 -19.57 -18.59 30.58
N GLU A 91 -20.80 -18.97 30.20
CA GLU A 91 -21.07 -20.24 29.52
C GLU A 91 -20.60 -20.17 28.05
N LYS A 92 -19.91 -21.22 27.60
CA LYS A 92 -19.46 -21.38 26.20
C LYS A 92 -20.67 -21.50 25.26
N HIS A 93 -20.98 -20.46 24.49
CA HIS A 93 -21.94 -20.54 23.39
C HIS A 93 -21.27 -21.02 22.09
N GLN A 94 -21.85 -22.05 21.45
CA GLN A 94 -21.47 -22.63 20.15
C GLN A 94 -21.67 -21.69 18.92
N ASN A 95 -21.72 -20.37 19.10
CA ASN A 95 -22.16 -19.40 18.08
C ASN A 95 -21.13 -18.30 17.73
N GLU A 96 -19.83 -18.54 17.93
CA GLU A 96 -18.76 -17.59 17.53
C GLU A 96 -18.53 -17.60 16.00
N ARG A 97 -19.52 -17.11 15.23
CA ARG A 97 -19.47 -17.05 13.75
C ARG A 97 -18.87 -15.76 13.21
N ILE A 98 -18.69 -14.75 14.07
CA ILE A 98 -18.07 -13.47 13.74
C ILE A 98 -17.04 -13.18 14.82
N LYS A 99 -15.80 -12.90 14.41
CA LYS A 99 -14.70 -12.57 15.33
C LYS A 99 -14.05 -11.26 14.90
N ILE A 100 -13.95 -10.31 15.83
CA ILE A 100 -13.14 -9.12 15.64
C ILE A 100 -11.67 -9.56 15.69
N LEU A 101 -10.95 -9.38 14.58
CA LEU A 101 -9.55 -9.75 14.47
C LEU A 101 -8.64 -8.57 14.85
N SER A 102 -9.00 -7.37 14.41
CA SER A 102 -8.25 -6.15 14.69
C SER A 102 -9.17 -4.95 14.64
N LEU A 103 -8.87 -3.97 15.48
CA LEU A 103 -9.54 -2.68 15.53
C LEU A 103 -8.44 -1.61 15.56
N ALA A 104 -8.56 -0.65 14.65
CA ALA A 104 -7.69 0.51 14.61
C ALA A 104 -8.50 1.80 14.78
N GLY A 105 -7.91 2.80 15.44
CA GLY A 105 -8.55 4.08 15.73
C GLY A 105 -9.26 4.12 17.08
N ASP A 106 -10.06 5.17 17.31
CA ASP A 106 -10.86 5.34 18.53
C ASP A 106 -12.24 4.70 18.30
N PRO A 107 -12.56 3.52 18.87
CA PRO A 107 -13.81 2.82 18.58
C PRO A 107 -15.08 3.52 19.07
N GLY A 108 -15.00 4.54 19.93
CA GLY A 108 -16.16 4.94 20.73
C GLY A 108 -16.62 3.79 21.65
N LYS A 109 -17.83 3.89 22.24
CA LYS A 109 -18.36 2.97 23.29
C LYS A 109 -18.07 1.47 23.02
N SER A 110 -17.82 0.75 24.11
CA SER A 110 -17.31 -0.63 24.22
C SER A 110 -17.73 -1.62 23.12
N THR A 111 -16.73 -2.13 22.42
CA THR A 111 -16.79 -3.22 21.41
C THR A 111 -17.33 -4.56 21.92
N GLU A 112 -17.54 -4.73 23.22
CA GLU A 112 -17.98 -5.99 23.83
C GLU A 112 -19.46 -6.32 23.59
N SER A 113 -20.31 -5.37 23.20
CA SER A 113 -21.74 -5.61 22.98
C SER A 113 -22.13 -6.00 21.55
N LEU A 114 -21.18 -6.39 20.69
CA LEU A 114 -21.36 -6.49 19.22
C LEU A 114 -21.51 -7.93 18.68
N MET A 115 -21.79 -8.90 19.54
CA MET A 115 -21.59 -10.33 19.23
C MET A 115 -22.86 -11.11 18.85
N THR A 116 -24.01 -10.47 18.58
CA THR A 116 -25.19 -11.21 18.09
C THR A 116 -25.42 -11.03 16.58
N THR A 117 -25.71 -12.13 15.86
CA THR A 117 -25.85 -12.21 14.38
C THR A 117 -27.07 -11.47 13.80
N LYS A 118 -27.54 -10.41 14.43
CA LYS A 118 -28.60 -9.52 13.94
C LYS A 118 -28.29 -8.04 14.14
N GLU A 119 -27.23 -7.74 14.90
CA GLU A 119 -26.83 -6.38 15.20
C GLU A 119 -26.10 -5.74 14.02
N MET A 120 -26.24 -4.43 13.94
CA MET A 120 -25.53 -3.61 12.99
C MET A 120 -24.12 -3.35 13.53
N ILE A 121 -23.11 -3.75 12.77
CA ILE A 121 -21.70 -3.46 13.06
C ILE A 121 -21.36 -2.19 12.32
N ALA A 122 -20.89 -1.17 13.03
CA ALA A 122 -20.53 0.10 12.43
C ALA A 122 -19.18 0.60 12.92
N THR A 123 -18.43 1.23 12.01
CA THR A 123 -17.24 2.01 12.31
C THR A 123 -17.60 3.50 12.30
N ASN A 124 -16.90 4.29 13.11
CA ASN A 124 -17.04 5.75 13.08
C ASN A 124 -16.08 6.38 12.05
N THR A 125 -16.00 7.71 12.03
CA THR A 125 -15.18 8.49 11.08
C THR A 125 -13.67 8.36 11.27
N LYS A 126 -13.22 7.67 12.32
CA LYS A 126 -11.81 7.53 12.72
C LYS A 126 -11.43 6.11 13.08
N SER A 127 -12.26 5.11 12.75
CA SER A 127 -12.01 3.71 13.11
C SER A 127 -12.07 2.80 11.90
N GLN A 128 -11.23 1.76 11.92
CA GLN A 128 -11.28 0.63 11.00
C GLN A 128 -11.44 -0.65 11.78
N LEU A 129 -12.20 -1.59 11.22
CA LEU A 129 -12.50 -2.85 11.88
C LEU A 129 -12.26 -4.01 10.92
N LEU A 130 -11.39 -4.94 11.33
CA LEU A 130 -11.18 -6.18 10.61
C LEU A 130 -11.93 -7.31 11.32
N LEU A 131 -12.79 -7.98 10.55
CA LEU A 131 -13.63 -9.07 11.01
C LEU A 131 -13.27 -10.36 10.27
N ALA A 132 -13.30 -11.48 10.99
CA ALA A 132 -13.56 -12.78 10.39
C ALA A 132 -15.07 -13.01 10.40
N ALA A 133 -15.67 -13.16 9.22
CA ALA A 133 -17.05 -13.57 9.06
C ALA A 133 -17.06 -15.02 8.55
N GLY A 134 -17.41 -15.97 9.42
CA GLY A 134 -17.18 -17.38 9.16
C GLY A 134 -15.69 -17.76 9.18
N THR A 135 -15.38 -18.95 8.67
CA THR A 135 -14.00 -19.47 8.66
C THR A 135 -13.12 -18.79 7.61
N ARG A 136 -13.74 -18.38 6.49
CA ARG A 136 -13.03 -18.11 5.22
C ARG A 136 -13.19 -16.71 4.65
N ALA A 137 -14.12 -15.90 5.15
CA ALA A 137 -14.20 -14.49 4.75
C ALA A 137 -13.51 -13.60 5.79
N ARG A 138 -12.67 -12.70 5.29
CA ARG A 138 -12.10 -11.59 6.04
C ARG A 138 -12.70 -10.31 5.48
N VAL A 139 -13.13 -9.43 6.36
CA VAL A 139 -13.91 -8.26 6.02
C VAL A 139 -13.27 -7.06 6.72
N LEU A 140 -12.70 -6.15 5.95
CA LEU A 140 -12.15 -4.90 6.45
C LEU A 140 -13.16 -3.79 6.21
N MET A 141 -13.70 -3.28 7.31
CA MET A 141 -14.57 -2.12 7.35
C MET A 141 -13.72 -0.86 7.52
N PHE A 142 -13.89 0.08 6.60
CA PHE A 142 -13.30 1.41 6.68
C PHE A 142 -14.16 2.34 7.53
N GLU A 143 -13.88 3.64 7.53
CA GLU A 143 -14.55 4.64 8.34
C GLU A 143 -15.99 4.83 7.88
N SER A 144 -16.88 5.09 8.85
CA SER A 144 -18.31 5.35 8.58
C SER A 144 -18.99 4.21 7.81
N THR A 145 -18.47 3.00 7.95
CA THR A 145 -18.99 1.80 7.32
C THR A 145 -19.96 1.11 8.25
N SER A 146 -21.16 0.79 7.77
CA SER A 146 -22.15 0.03 8.51
C SER A 146 -22.51 -1.24 7.75
N ILE A 147 -22.36 -2.38 8.42
CA ILE A 147 -22.76 -3.68 7.90
C ILE A 147 -23.73 -4.38 8.85
N LYS A 148 -24.48 -5.32 8.29
CA LYS A 148 -25.21 -6.35 9.03
C LYS A 148 -24.81 -7.71 8.46
N VAL A 149 -24.31 -8.60 9.31
CA VAL A 149 -23.96 -9.95 8.87
C VAL A 149 -25.21 -10.83 8.98
N ASP A 150 -25.89 -11.05 7.84
CA ASP A 150 -27.14 -11.82 7.79
C ASP A 150 -26.89 -13.32 7.95
N ARG A 151 -25.74 -13.82 7.48
CA ARG A 151 -25.32 -15.22 7.60
C ARG A 151 -23.80 -15.32 7.61
N ALA A 152 -23.24 -16.15 8.47
CA ALA A 152 -21.82 -16.48 8.47
C ALA A 152 -21.66 -17.94 8.91
N ASP A 153 -21.55 -18.86 7.97
CA ASP A 153 -21.21 -20.25 8.24
C ASP A 153 -19.96 -20.69 7.44
N SER A 154 -19.60 -21.96 7.49
CA SER A 154 -18.40 -22.49 6.83
C SER A 154 -18.45 -22.45 5.30
N VAL A 155 -19.63 -22.30 4.69
CA VAL A 155 -19.84 -22.38 3.23
C VAL A 155 -20.32 -21.04 2.66
N LYS A 156 -21.15 -20.32 3.40
CA LYS A 156 -21.86 -19.12 2.93
C LYS A 156 -21.76 -17.99 3.94
N THR A 157 -21.26 -16.86 3.46
CA THR A 157 -21.27 -15.60 4.19
C THR A 157 -22.14 -14.59 3.44
N ALA A 158 -23.12 -13.99 4.11
CA ALA A 158 -23.99 -12.96 3.56
C ALA A 158 -23.92 -11.71 4.43
N ILE A 159 -23.56 -10.58 3.82
CA ILE A 159 -23.37 -9.30 4.49
C ILE A 159 -24.20 -8.25 3.78
N SER A 160 -25.09 -7.57 4.51
CA SER A 160 -25.76 -6.37 4.03
C SER A 160 -24.89 -5.14 4.36
N LEU A 161 -24.40 -4.45 3.35
CA LEU A 161 -23.63 -3.20 3.46
C LEU A 161 -24.59 -2.01 3.28
N ASN A 162 -24.76 -1.22 4.35
CA ASN A 162 -25.69 -0.09 4.35
C ASN A 162 -25.05 1.18 3.78
N ASN A 163 -23.83 1.51 4.24
CA ASN A 163 -23.04 2.65 3.82
C ASN A 163 -21.55 2.41 4.08
N GLY A 164 -20.70 3.21 3.43
CA GLY A 164 -19.26 3.23 3.60
C GLY A 164 -18.51 2.29 2.67
N LEU A 165 -17.24 2.04 3.00
CA LEU A 165 -16.33 1.20 2.22
C LEU A 165 -16.07 -0.10 2.97
N LEU A 166 -16.22 -1.21 2.23
CA LEU A 166 -15.99 -2.56 2.68
C LEU A 166 -15.04 -3.25 1.72
N SER A 167 -13.92 -3.74 2.23
CA SER A 167 -13.11 -4.67 1.48
C SER A 167 -13.34 -6.08 1.98
N VAL A 168 -13.37 -7.04 1.07
CA VAL A 168 -13.59 -8.44 1.41
C VAL A 168 -12.56 -9.29 0.69
N ASN A 169 -11.88 -10.11 1.48
CA ASN A 169 -10.95 -11.12 1.01
C ASN A 169 -11.47 -12.48 1.44
N VAL A 170 -11.62 -13.39 0.48
CA VAL A 170 -12.25 -14.69 0.72
C VAL A 170 -11.32 -15.79 0.28
N THR A 171 -11.23 -16.81 1.14
CA THR A 171 -10.33 -17.91 0.90
C THR A 171 -10.96 -19.25 1.00
N GLY A 172 -11.02 -19.91 -0.14
CA GLY A 172 -11.49 -21.27 -0.26
C GLY A 172 -11.53 -21.70 -1.72
N SER A 173 -11.67 -23.01 -1.89
CA SER A 173 -12.05 -23.62 -3.17
C SER A 173 -13.41 -23.07 -3.60
N GLY A 174 -13.64 -22.89 -4.91
CA GLY A 174 -14.76 -22.14 -5.52
C GLY A 174 -16.20 -22.58 -5.19
N THR A 175 -16.41 -23.42 -4.19
CA THR A 175 -17.70 -23.77 -3.59
C THR A 175 -18.19 -22.74 -2.57
N ASP A 176 -17.29 -21.97 -1.97
CA ASP A 176 -17.66 -20.99 -0.95
C ASP A 176 -18.28 -19.75 -1.58
N THR A 177 -19.37 -19.27 -0.99
CA THR A 177 -20.11 -18.13 -1.53
C THR A 177 -20.14 -16.98 -0.53
N VAL A 178 -19.49 -15.88 -0.89
CA VAL A 178 -19.67 -14.59 -0.18
C VAL A 178 -20.61 -13.71 -0.99
N ILE A 179 -21.68 -13.29 -0.32
CA ILE A 179 -22.72 -12.44 -0.86
C ILE A 179 -22.69 -11.12 -0.11
N ILE A 180 -22.53 -10.03 -0.84
CA ILE A 180 -22.64 -8.68 -0.28
C ILE A 180 -23.84 -8.00 -0.89
N LYS A 181 -24.81 -7.63 -0.07
CA LYS A 181 -26.03 -6.96 -0.49
C LYS A 181 -25.93 -5.48 -0.16
N THR A 182 -26.20 -4.63 -1.15
CA THR A 182 -26.42 -3.20 -0.95
C THR A 182 -27.86 -2.86 -1.33
N ASN A 183 -28.27 -1.60 -1.15
CA ASN A 183 -29.56 -1.13 -1.65
C ASN A 183 -29.64 -1.07 -3.20
N GLN A 184 -28.49 -1.06 -3.91
CA GLN A 184 -28.45 -0.97 -5.38
C GLN A 184 -28.14 -2.29 -6.10
N ALA A 185 -27.43 -3.20 -5.45
CA ALA A 185 -26.92 -4.41 -6.10
C ALA A 185 -26.60 -5.52 -5.10
N LEU A 186 -26.59 -6.75 -5.64
CA LEU A 186 -26.14 -7.97 -5.01
C LEU A 186 -24.82 -8.41 -5.64
N PHE A 187 -23.78 -8.51 -4.83
CA PHE A 187 -22.44 -8.91 -5.25
C PHE A 187 -22.20 -10.34 -4.76
N THR A 188 -21.99 -11.27 -5.70
CA THR A 188 -21.70 -12.67 -5.39
C THR A 188 -20.29 -12.99 -5.87
N GLN A 189 -19.43 -13.32 -4.93
CA GLN A 189 -18.03 -13.59 -5.19
C GLN A 189 -17.81 -14.90 -5.96
N ILE A 190 -16.79 -14.90 -6.83
CA ILE A 190 -16.25 -16.09 -7.50
C ILE A 190 -14.72 -16.13 -7.27
N GLY A 191 -14.29 -16.50 -6.04
CA GLY A 191 -12.89 -16.73 -5.63
C GLY A 191 -11.94 -15.51 -5.59
N THR A 192 -12.09 -14.55 -4.65
CA THR A 192 -11.50 -13.20 -4.83
C THR A 192 -11.24 -12.34 -3.58
N PHE A 193 -10.37 -11.34 -3.81
CA PHE A 193 -10.25 -10.09 -3.05
C PHE A 193 -10.85 -8.92 -3.85
N PHE A 194 -11.80 -8.20 -3.25
CA PHE A 194 -12.52 -7.09 -3.87
C PHE A 194 -12.97 -6.05 -2.83
N SER A 195 -13.43 -4.89 -3.28
CA SER A 195 -14.00 -3.85 -2.42
C SER A 195 -15.26 -3.27 -2.98
N ILE A 196 -16.19 -2.95 -2.09
CA ILE A 196 -17.45 -2.31 -2.39
C ILE A 196 -17.57 -1.04 -1.56
N TYR A 197 -17.84 0.07 -2.22
CA TYR A 197 -18.25 1.31 -1.61
C TYR A 197 -19.73 1.53 -1.86
N THR A 198 -20.47 2.00 -0.86
CA THR A 198 -21.85 2.45 -1.05
C THR A 198 -22.15 3.70 -0.25
N ASP A 199 -22.81 4.66 -0.88
CA ASP A 199 -23.38 5.82 -0.21
C ASP A 199 -24.68 6.26 -0.92
N SER A 200 -25.35 7.28 -0.36
CA SER A 200 -26.59 7.83 -0.92
C SER A 200 -26.40 8.64 -2.20
N ILE A 201 -25.19 9.15 -2.45
CA ILE A 201 -24.90 10.12 -3.52
C ILE A 201 -24.42 9.39 -4.78
N ASN A 202 -23.42 8.53 -4.64
CA ASN A 202 -22.67 7.75 -5.62
C ASN A 202 -23.28 6.37 -5.91
N GLY A 203 -24.19 5.89 -5.05
CA GLY A 203 -24.74 4.54 -5.18
C GLY A 203 -23.70 3.50 -4.79
N SER A 204 -23.74 2.32 -5.41
CA SER A 204 -22.75 1.25 -5.15
C SER A 204 -21.67 1.22 -6.22
N VAL A 205 -20.41 1.13 -5.78
CA VAL A 205 -19.21 0.97 -6.62
C VAL A 205 -18.47 -0.29 -6.19
N LEU A 206 -18.09 -1.13 -7.14
CA LEU A 206 -17.28 -2.33 -6.96
C LEU A 206 -15.92 -2.13 -7.61
N HIS A 207 -14.87 -2.61 -6.96
CA HIS A 207 -13.54 -2.79 -7.57
C HIS A 207 -13.01 -4.19 -7.26
N VAL A 208 -12.51 -4.89 -8.27
CA VAL A 208 -12.03 -6.28 -8.14
C VAL A 208 -10.51 -6.32 -8.25
N TYR A 209 -9.83 -6.58 -7.13
CA TYR A 209 -8.36 -6.65 -7.11
C TYR A 209 -7.84 -8.01 -7.59
N GLN A 210 -8.58 -9.09 -7.34
CA GLN A 210 -8.25 -10.45 -7.74
C GLN A 210 -9.52 -11.23 -8.14
N GLY A 211 -9.38 -12.20 -9.06
CA GLY A 211 -10.42 -13.09 -9.63
C GLY A 211 -11.67 -12.40 -10.20
N LYS A 212 -12.89 -12.93 -9.95
CA LYS A 212 -14.16 -12.40 -10.51
C LYS A 212 -15.26 -12.19 -9.47
N VAL A 213 -16.14 -11.21 -9.71
CA VAL A 213 -17.34 -10.95 -8.90
C VAL A 213 -18.55 -10.83 -9.81
N ARG A 214 -19.59 -11.62 -9.56
CA ARG A 214 -20.88 -11.50 -10.21
C ARG A 214 -21.68 -10.38 -9.55
N VAL A 215 -22.23 -9.49 -10.34
CA VAL A 215 -23.05 -8.37 -9.87
C VAL A 215 -24.44 -8.52 -10.47
N GLN A 216 -25.44 -8.58 -9.60
CA GLN A 216 -26.84 -8.48 -9.98
C GLN A 216 -27.38 -7.15 -9.48
N ASP A 217 -27.68 -6.22 -10.39
CA ASP A 217 -28.20 -4.92 -10.01
C ASP A 217 -29.69 -4.99 -9.60
N ARG A 218 -30.23 -3.90 -9.05
CA ARG A 218 -31.65 -3.81 -8.64
C ARG A 218 -32.65 -3.95 -9.79
N PHE A 219 -32.21 -3.90 -11.04
CA PHE A 219 -33.04 -4.08 -12.24
C PHE A 219 -32.97 -5.51 -12.78
N GLY A 220 -32.22 -6.39 -12.13
CA GLY A 220 -32.02 -7.77 -12.54
C GLY A 220 -30.95 -7.94 -13.62
N THR A 221 -30.18 -6.89 -13.96
CA THR A 221 -29.04 -7.01 -14.87
C THR A 221 -27.94 -7.79 -14.17
N ASP A 222 -27.40 -8.80 -14.86
CA ASP A 222 -26.39 -9.71 -14.33
C ASP A 222 -25.11 -9.60 -15.16
N LEU A 223 -23.99 -9.36 -14.48
CA LEU A 223 -22.69 -9.11 -15.11
C LEU A 223 -21.55 -9.66 -14.26
N ILE A 224 -20.42 -9.95 -14.90
CA ILE A 224 -19.20 -10.44 -14.23
C ILE A 224 -18.12 -9.37 -14.34
N VAL A 225 -17.58 -8.94 -13.19
CA VAL A 225 -16.46 -7.99 -13.11
C VAL A 225 -15.19 -8.77 -12.78
N GLU A 226 -14.16 -8.61 -13.62
CA GLU A 226 -12.89 -9.33 -13.49
C GLU A 226 -11.80 -8.49 -12.81
N LYS A 227 -10.68 -9.14 -12.47
CA LYS A 227 -9.49 -8.51 -11.89
C LYS A 227 -9.05 -7.25 -12.64
N GLY A 228 -8.87 -6.17 -11.89
CA GLY A 228 -8.43 -4.86 -12.38
C GLY A 228 -9.57 -3.99 -12.92
N TRP A 229 -10.81 -4.48 -12.88
CA TRP A 229 -11.99 -3.75 -13.34
C TRP A 229 -12.85 -3.27 -12.18
N SER A 230 -13.69 -2.28 -12.50
CA SER A 230 -14.63 -1.69 -11.57
C SER A 230 -16.02 -1.60 -12.20
N TRP A 231 -17.05 -1.55 -11.36
CA TRP A 231 -18.44 -1.35 -11.77
C TRP A 231 -19.10 -0.29 -10.89
N THR A 232 -20.04 0.47 -11.46
CA THR A 232 -20.82 1.47 -10.73
C THR A 232 -22.30 1.37 -11.07
N SER A 233 -23.16 1.48 -10.05
CA SER A 233 -24.61 1.47 -10.20
C SER A 233 -25.17 2.68 -10.99
N LYS A 234 -24.41 3.77 -11.09
CA LYS A 234 -24.78 4.98 -11.84
C LYS A 234 -24.60 4.83 -13.35
N ASP A 235 -23.56 4.13 -13.78
CA ASP A 235 -23.19 4.00 -15.19
C ASP A 235 -23.31 2.54 -15.64
N ARG A 236 -24.53 2.16 -16.01
CA ARG A 236 -24.89 0.76 -16.26
C ARG A 236 -24.37 0.22 -17.60
N LYS A 237 -23.98 1.10 -18.53
CA LYS A 237 -23.70 0.71 -19.93
C LYS A 237 -22.20 0.51 -20.23
N GLU A 238 -21.29 0.97 -19.37
CA GLU A 238 -19.85 0.87 -19.64
C GLU A 238 -19.13 -0.12 -18.71
N ILE A 239 -19.22 -1.41 -19.03
CA ILE A 239 -18.12 -2.34 -18.73
C ILE A 239 -17.05 -2.29 -19.84
N SER A 240 -17.23 -1.46 -20.88
CA SER A 240 -16.33 -1.41 -22.04
C SER A 240 -15.06 -0.61 -21.76
N GLU A 241 -13.97 -1.34 -21.55
CA GLU A 241 -12.57 -1.01 -21.89
C GLU A 241 -11.92 0.27 -21.33
N ARG A 242 -12.64 1.22 -20.73
CA ARG A 242 -12.12 2.55 -20.33
C ARG A 242 -12.06 2.83 -18.84
N THR A 243 -12.63 1.98 -17.98
CA THR A 243 -12.79 2.28 -16.55
C THR A 243 -11.60 1.86 -15.67
N LYS A 244 -10.46 1.50 -16.25
CA LYS A 244 -9.24 1.16 -15.50
C LYS A 244 -8.64 2.37 -14.76
N HIS A 245 -8.79 3.58 -15.30
CA HIS A 245 -8.13 4.79 -14.76
C HIS A 245 -9.06 5.78 -14.03
N LEU A 246 -10.37 5.77 -14.31
CA LEU A 246 -11.30 6.78 -13.79
C LEU A 246 -11.87 6.44 -12.40
N ILE A 247 -11.99 5.15 -12.04
CA ILE A 247 -12.53 4.76 -10.72
C ILE A 247 -11.42 4.54 -9.69
N GLU A 248 -10.19 4.28 -10.15
CA GLU A 248 -9.01 4.37 -9.29
C GLU A 248 -8.92 5.75 -8.62
N SER A 249 -9.36 6.85 -9.25
CA SER A 249 -9.33 8.16 -8.58
C SER A 249 -10.30 8.24 -7.41
N ASP A 250 -11.51 7.69 -7.52
CA ASP A 250 -12.57 7.95 -6.53
C ASP A 250 -12.43 7.04 -5.31
N ILE A 251 -12.21 5.74 -5.52
CA ILE A 251 -11.92 4.81 -4.43
C ILE A 251 -10.57 5.18 -3.79
N ASN A 252 -9.53 5.47 -4.60
CA ASN A 252 -8.26 5.90 -4.01
C ASN A 252 -8.35 7.30 -3.39
N GLN A 253 -9.26 8.19 -3.79
CA GLN A 253 -9.49 9.45 -3.10
C GLN A 253 -10.14 9.22 -1.73
N VAL A 254 -11.11 8.31 -1.64
CA VAL A 254 -11.65 7.87 -0.33
C VAL A 254 -10.51 7.29 0.53
N PHE A 255 -9.61 6.49 -0.04
CA PHE A 255 -8.42 6.01 0.67
C PHE A 255 -7.37 7.10 0.98
N LYS A 256 -7.17 8.09 0.12
CA LYS A 256 -6.15 9.15 0.27
C LYS A 256 -6.58 10.23 1.25
N ASN A 257 -7.87 10.57 1.30
CA ASN A 257 -8.42 11.63 2.17
C ASN A 257 -8.59 11.21 3.63
N ASN A 258 -8.30 9.95 3.92
CA ASN A 258 -8.53 9.33 5.21
C ASN A 258 -7.38 9.63 6.20
N LYS A 259 -7.69 10.05 7.44
CA LYS A 259 -6.71 10.60 8.40
C LYS A 259 -6.28 9.64 9.52
N ILE A 260 -6.58 8.35 9.44
CA ILE A 260 -6.19 7.40 10.49
C ILE A 260 -4.67 7.18 10.51
N GLU A 261 -4.03 7.46 11.65
CA GLU A 261 -2.57 7.36 11.84
C GLU A 261 -2.04 5.90 11.87
N LYS A 262 -2.90 4.91 12.14
CA LYS A 262 -2.55 3.48 12.18
C LYS A 262 -3.56 2.64 11.40
N ARG A 263 -3.48 2.66 10.07
CA ARG A 263 -4.42 1.94 9.20
C ARG A 263 -4.21 0.43 9.25
N ILE A 264 -5.29 -0.33 9.13
CA ILE A 264 -5.25 -1.75 8.81
C ILE A 264 -5.12 -1.86 7.29
N LEU A 265 -4.06 -2.49 6.81
CA LEU A 265 -3.82 -2.73 5.39
C LEU A 265 -4.01 -4.22 5.06
N TRP A 266 -4.52 -4.51 3.87
CA TRP A 266 -4.62 -5.89 3.38
C TRP A 266 -3.22 -6.46 3.07
N SER A 267 -2.86 -7.59 3.68
CA SER A 267 -1.77 -8.46 3.24
C SER A 267 -2.30 -9.71 2.52
N GLN A 268 -1.59 -10.25 1.52
CA GLN A 268 -2.05 -11.43 0.77
C GLN A 268 -1.85 -12.76 1.53
N ASP A 269 -1.16 -12.75 2.67
CA ASP A 269 -0.70 -13.96 3.38
C ASP A 269 -1.63 -14.47 4.52
N PHE A 270 -2.94 -14.18 4.49
CA PHE A 270 -3.86 -14.49 5.60
C PHE A 270 -4.31 -15.95 5.77
N PHE A 271 -3.67 -16.92 5.10
CA PHE A 271 -4.30 -18.21 4.85
C PHE A 271 -3.39 -19.38 5.18
N LEU A 272 -3.41 -19.79 6.45
CA LEU A 272 -3.06 -21.16 6.85
C LEU A 272 -4.34 -21.93 7.17
N SER A 273 -4.42 -23.16 6.65
CA SER A 273 -5.48 -24.12 6.85
C SER A 273 -5.67 -24.44 8.34
N ALA A 274 -6.78 -24.01 8.91
CA ALA A 274 -7.29 -24.56 10.16
C ALA A 274 -7.96 -25.90 9.83
N GLU A 275 -7.18 -27.00 9.84
CA GLU A 275 -7.65 -28.39 10.08
C GLU A 275 -6.50 -29.39 9.89
N HIS A 276 -5.82 -29.73 10.97
CA HIS A 276 -5.36 -31.10 11.27
C HIS A 276 -4.92 -31.15 12.74
N ASN A 277 -5.90 -31.14 13.64
CA ASN A 277 -5.74 -31.76 14.95
C ASN A 277 -6.77 -32.88 15.00
N SER A 278 -6.30 -34.11 14.76
CA SER A 278 -7.06 -35.31 15.08
C SER A 278 -7.29 -35.35 16.58
N GLU A 279 -8.51 -35.68 16.95
CA GLU A 279 -8.91 -36.00 18.32
C GLU A 279 -7.98 -37.07 18.90
N LYS A 280 -7.18 -36.68 19.90
CA LYS A 280 -6.74 -37.61 20.95
C LYS A 280 -7.05 -36.96 22.29
N ASN A 281 -7.88 -37.66 23.06
CA ASN A 281 -8.30 -37.33 24.42
C ASN A 281 -7.10 -37.00 25.31
N PRO A 282 -7.15 -35.92 26.11
CA PRO A 282 -6.19 -35.75 27.19
C PRO A 282 -6.70 -36.52 28.41
N GLU A 283 -5.96 -37.54 28.81
CA GLU A 283 -6.02 -38.07 30.17
C GLU A 283 -5.66 -36.94 31.16
N LYS A 284 -6.41 -36.91 32.26
CA LYS A 284 -6.24 -35.98 33.37
C LYS A 284 -4.90 -36.24 34.05
N GLU A 285 -3.96 -35.31 33.92
CA GLU A 285 -2.90 -35.14 34.91
C GLU A 285 -3.12 -33.85 35.69
N SER A 286 -3.49 -34.02 36.95
CA SER A 286 -3.44 -32.99 37.97
C SER A 286 -1.98 -32.73 38.35
N SER A 287 -1.49 -31.52 38.15
CA SER A 287 -0.34 -31.04 38.90
C SER A 287 -0.48 -29.57 39.27
N SER A 288 -0.28 -29.34 40.55
CA SER A 288 -0.31 -28.07 41.27
C SER A 288 0.80 -27.14 40.80
N LEU A 289 0.44 -25.95 40.31
CA LEU A 289 1.37 -24.84 40.10
C LEU A 289 1.72 -24.22 41.45
N ASN A 290 2.90 -24.57 41.97
CA ASN A 290 3.60 -23.77 42.95
C ASN A 290 4.38 -22.68 42.21
N VAL A 291 4.07 -21.43 42.54
CA VAL A 291 4.83 -20.24 42.13
C VAL A 291 6.20 -20.35 42.79
N CYS A 292 7.25 -20.61 41.99
CA CYS A 292 8.63 -20.59 42.46
C CYS A 292 9.48 -19.64 41.59
N ASN A 293 10.39 -18.99 42.29
CA ASN A 293 11.17 -17.83 41.89
C ASN A 293 12.15 -18.11 40.74
N LYS A 294 12.56 -17.00 40.09
CA LYS A 294 13.65 -16.90 39.12
C LYS A 294 14.91 -17.63 39.58
N GLU A 295 15.09 -18.85 39.10
CA GLU A 295 16.41 -19.47 38.97
C GLU A 295 16.72 -19.66 37.50
N THR A 296 17.86 -19.12 37.10
CA THR A 296 18.45 -19.29 35.77
C THR A 296 18.82 -20.76 35.60
N MET A 297 17.88 -21.59 35.14
CA MET A 297 18.14 -23.01 34.92
C MET A 297 19.30 -23.18 33.93
N ALA A 298 20.36 -23.84 34.39
CA ALA A 298 21.51 -24.20 33.59
C ALA A 298 21.05 -25.19 32.49
N PHE A 299 21.12 -24.74 31.23
CA PHE A 299 20.77 -25.50 30.02
C PHE A 299 21.83 -26.58 29.66
N GLU A 300 22.37 -27.29 30.64
CA GLU A 300 23.41 -28.29 30.44
C GLU A 300 22.76 -29.68 30.39
N SER A 301 22.77 -30.31 29.21
CA SER A 301 22.32 -31.69 28.90
C SER A 301 20.86 -31.96 28.47
N HIS A 302 20.14 -31.02 27.88
CA HIS A 302 18.85 -31.32 27.25
C HIS A 302 19.02 -32.00 25.88
N GLY A 303 18.17 -32.96 25.54
CA GLY A 303 18.16 -33.58 24.21
C GLY A 303 17.73 -32.59 23.13
N GLU A 304 18.09 -32.81 21.86
CA GLU A 304 17.73 -31.87 20.79
C GLU A 304 16.21 -31.73 20.59
N THR A 305 15.43 -32.76 20.91
CA THR A 305 13.96 -32.68 20.92
C THR A 305 13.44 -31.68 21.95
N ASP A 306 14.10 -31.61 23.12
CA ASP A 306 13.77 -30.65 24.17
C ASP A 306 14.12 -29.22 23.74
N LEU A 307 15.16 -29.06 22.91
CA LEU A 307 15.54 -27.75 22.35
C LEU A 307 14.47 -27.20 21.40
N ILE A 308 13.79 -28.04 20.61
CA ILE A 308 12.68 -27.60 19.73
C ILE A 308 11.47 -27.17 20.56
N SER A 309 11.12 -27.95 21.58
CA SER A 309 10.03 -27.59 22.51
C SER A 309 10.33 -26.30 23.26
N ALA A 310 11.56 -26.15 23.75
CA ALA A 310 12.02 -24.92 24.39
C ALA A 310 11.99 -23.74 23.40
N LEU A 311 12.49 -23.91 22.17
CA LEU A 311 12.46 -22.88 21.14
C LEU A 311 11.04 -22.37 20.90
N LYS A 312 10.06 -23.28 20.80
CA LYS A 312 8.65 -22.91 20.63
C LYS A 312 8.14 -22.04 21.78
N VAL A 313 8.36 -22.46 23.03
CA VAL A 313 7.95 -21.71 24.23
C VAL A 313 8.60 -20.32 24.26
N GLN A 314 9.89 -20.24 23.94
CA GLN A 314 10.62 -18.96 23.92
C GLN A 314 10.05 -17.99 22.87
N ILE A 315 9.67 -18.49 21.68
CA ILE A 315 9.05 -17.65 20.65
C ILE A 315 7.64 -17.21 21.06
N GLU A 316 6.84 -18.10 21.67
CA GLU A 316 5.49 -17.78 22.15
C GLU A 316 5.49 -16.69 23.22
N ASN A 317 6.58 -16.60 24.00
CA ASN A 317 6.80 -15.57 25.02
C ASN A 317 7.55 -14.32 24.50
N ASP A 318 7.78 -14.20 23.19
CA ASP A 318 8.58 -13.13 22.58
C ASP A 318 10.03 -13.01 23.13
N GLU A 319 10.60 -14.11 23.65
CA GLU A 319 11.95 -14.19 24.22
C GLU A 319 13.02 -14.56 23.16
N PHE A 320 13.13 -13.73 22.11
CA PHE A 320 14.03 -13.99 20.97
C PHE A 320 15.51 -14.23 21.32
N PRO A 321 16.12 -13.55 22.32
CA PRO A 321 17.50 -13.83 22.71
C PRO A 321 17.69 -15.25 23.27
N HIS A 322 16.70 -15.81 23.96
CA HIS A 322 16.74 -17.20 24.44
C HIS A 322 16.48 -18.18 23.29
N ALA A 323 15.54 -17.86 22.39
CA ALA A 323 15.31 -18.62 21.16
C ALA A 323 16.60 -18.75 20.33
N ALA A 324 17.37 -17.67 20.16
CA ALA A 324 18.65 -17.68 19.45
C ALA A 324 19.68 -18.63 20.11
N LYS A 325 19.75 -18.66 21.45
CA LYS A 325 20.61 -19.60 22.19
C LYS A 325 20.19 -21.06 21.98
N CYS A 326 18.89 -21.35 21.89
CA CYS A 326 18.40 -22.69 21.57
C CYS A 326 18.82 -23.11 20.16
N ILE A 327 18.64 -22.22 19.16
CA ILE A 327 19.04 -22.47 17.77
C ILE A 327 20.54 -22.76 17.68
N ALA A 328 21.39 -21.97 18.33
CA ALA A 328 22.84 -22.16 18.31
C ALA A 328 23.33 -23.52 18.86
N LYS A 329 22.49 -24.24 19.60
CA LYS A 329 22.80 -25.56 20.16
C LYS A 329 22.39 -26.74 19.26
N LEU A 330 21.61 -26.50 18.21
CA LEU A 330 21.18 -27.54 17.27
C LEU A 330 22.37 -28.06 16.46
N LYS A 331 22.55 -29.38 16.38
CA LYS A 331 23.64 -30.00 15.62
C LYS A 331 23.14 -30.98 14.55
N ASN A 332 22.04 -31.68 14.82
CA ASN A 332 21.48 -32.65 13.89
C ASN A 332 20.67 -31.99 12.77
N THR A 333 20.96 -32.35 11.52
CA THR A 333 20.31 -31.85 10.31
C THR A 333 18.77 -31.94 10.35
N GLU A 334 18.21 -33.06 10.84
CA GLU A 334 16.76 -33.25 10.93
C GLU A 334 16.12 -32.30 11.96
N THR A 335 16.81 -32.06 13.08
CA THR A 335 16.35 -31.11 14.10
C THR A 335 16.45 -29.66 13.61
N ILE A 336 17.51 -29.33 12.86
CA ILE A 336 17.67 -28.03 12.19
C ILE A 336 16.55 -27.78 11.18
N ASP A 337 16.25 -28.77 10.32
CA ASP A 337 15.17 -28.66 9.34
C ASP A 337 13.79 -28.56 10.02
N SER A 338 13.61 -29.23 11.17
CA SER A 338 12.40 -29.12 12.00
C SER A 338 12.27 -27.74 12.65
N ALA A 339 13.36 -27.18 13.18
CA ALA A 339 13.41 -25.83 13.73
C ALA A 339 13.09 -24.78 12.66
N PHE A 340 13.67 -24.92 11.46
CA PHE A 340 13.39 -24.04 10.32
C PHE A 340 11.90 -24.05 9.95
N LYS A 341 11.30 -25.24 9.79
CA LYS A 341 9.87 -25.38 9.49
C LYS A 341 8.99 -24.76 10.57
N LEU A 342 9.34 -24.92 11.85
CA LEU A 342 8.65 -24.28 12.97
C LEU A 342 8.71 -22.75 12.85
N LEU A 343 9.91 -22.17 12.71
CA LEU A 343 10.10 -20.72 12.63
C LEU A 343 9.36 -20.10 11.44
N ILE A 344 9.39 -20.74 10.28
CA ILE A 344 8.63 -20.29 9.10
C ILE A 344 7.11 -20.30 9.38
N ARG A 345 6.57 -21.37 9.95
CA ARG A 345 5.13 -21.44 10.30
C ARG A 345 4.74 -20.37 11.31
N VAL A 346 5.59 -20.12 12.32
CA VAL A 346 5.34 -19.10 13.34
C VAL A 346 5.41 -17.69 12.74
N SER A 347 6.37 -17.43 11.85
CA SER A 347 6.45 -16.16 11.12
C SER A 347 5.19 -15.95 10.28
N GLN A 348 4.80 -16.92 9.45
CA GLN A 348 3.59 -16.88 8.62
C GLN A 348 2.32 -16.67 9.46
N TYR A 349 2.20 -17.35 10.59
CA TYR A 349 1.09 -17.14 11.53
C TYR A 349 1.08 -15.68 12.03
N ASN A 350 2.23 -15.15 12.46
CA ASN A 350 2.32 -13.76 12.92
C ASN A 350 1.98 -12.75 11.81
N VAL A 351 2.38 -13.00 10.55
CA VAL A 351 1.93 -12.20 9.39
C VAL A 351 0.42 -12.26 9.25
N SER A 352 -0.18 -13.45 9.37
CA SER A 352 -1.64 -13.66 9.25
C SER A 352 -2.45 -12.96 10.36
N VAL A 353 -1.84 -12.68 11.51
CA VAL A 353 -2.45 -11.93 12.60
C VAL A 353 -1.87 -10.51 12.74
N PHE A 354 -1.26 -9.97 11.68
CA PHE A 354 -0.75 -8.59 11.60
C PHE A 354 0.35 -8.23 12.61
N LYS A 355 0.99 -9.23 13.22
CA LYS A 355 2.13 -9.06 14.13
C LYS A 355 3.45 -9.03 13.36
N TYR A 356 3.59 -8.07 12.43
CA TYR A 356 4.73 -8.01 11.51
C TYR A 356 6.09 -7.86 12.20
N LYS A 357 6.16 -7.14 13.32
CA LYS A 357 7.42 -7.00 14.08
C LYS A 357 7.86 -8.32 14.70
N THR A 358 6.92 -9.09 15.26
CA THR A 358 7.19 -10.44 15.77
C THR A 358 7.60 -11.37 14.64
N ALA A 359 6.92 -11.32 13.48
CA ALA A 359 7.31 -12.09 12.31
C ALA A 359 8.74 -11.79 11.83
N LEU A 360 9.13 -10.51 11.81
CA LEU A 360 10.51 -10.11 11.50
C LEU A 360 11.51 -10.69 12.49
N ASN A 361 11.27 -10.53 13.80
CA ASN A 361 12.17 -11.06 14.82
C ASN A 361 12.36 -12.59 14.66
N VAL A 362 11.29 -13.32 14.30
CA VAL A 362 11.37 -14.77 14.04
C VAL A 362 12.19 -15.08 12.78
N LEU A 363 12.06 -14.28 11.71
CA LEU A 363 12.87 -14.45 10.49
C LEU A 363 14.34 -14.10 10.73
N ASP A 364 14.62 -13.08 11.54
CA ASP A 364 15.98 -12.69 11.92
C ASP A 364 16.71 -13.82 12.66
N LEU A 365 15.99 -14.62 13.48
CA LEU A 365 16.54 -15.84 14.08
C LEU A 365 17.04 -16.85 13.03
N ILE A 366 16.37 -16.94 11.88
CA ILE A 366 16.81 -17.80 10.77
C ILE A 366 18.00 -17.16 10.06
N ILE A 367 17.89 -15.88 9.70
CA ILE A 367 18.91 -15.15 8.93
C ILE A 367 20.25 -15.10 9.66
N GLU A 368 20.23 -14.85 10.97
CA GLU A 368 21.42 -14.77 11.83
C GLU A 368 21.87 -16.15 12.36
N GLY A 369 20.99 -17.15 12.29
CA GLY A 369 21.26 -18.51 12.77
C GLY A 369 22.25 -19.27 11.88
N ASN A 370 23.46 -19.53 12.41
CA ASN A 370 24.48 -20.35 11.75
C ASN A 370 24.09 -21.82 11.42
N PRO A 371 23.22 -22.53 12.18
CA PRO A 371 22.93 -23.92 11.82
C PRO A 371 22.09 -24.04 10.54
N PHE A 372 21.42 -22.97 10.10
CA PHE A 372 20.59 -23.00 8.90
C PHE A 372 21.42 -22.93 7.63
N ARG A 373 20.96 -23.65 6.59
CA ARG A 373 21.62 -23.67 5.28
C ARG A 373 21.51 -22.31 4.61
N MET A 374 22.46 -21.98 3.73
CA MET A 374 22.50 -20.67 3.05
C MET A 374 21.20 -20.33 2.32
N ASN A 375 20.60 -21.29 1.63
CA ASN A 375 19.33 -21.11 0.94
C ASN A 375 18.16 -20.85 1.90
N GLN A 376 18.10 -21.54 3.04
CA GLN A 376 17.09 -21.28 4.09
C GLN A 376 17.21 -19.87 4.66
N ARG A 377 18.44 -19.40 4.87
CA ARG A 377 18.74 -18.05 5.35
C ARG A 377 18.37 -17.00 4.32
N GLU A 378 18.67 -17.26 3.04
CA GLU A 378 18.31 -16.38 1.94
C GLU A 378 16.77 -16.28 1.79
N ASP A 379 16.05 -17.41 1.81
CA ASP A 379 14.59 -17.45 1.76
C ASP A 379 13.94 -16.65 2.90
N ALA A 380 14.47 -16.79 4.12
CA ALA A 380 14.00 -16.02 5.27
C ALA A 380 14.32 -14.52 5.12
N TRP A 381 15.49 -14.17 4.57
CA TRP A 381 15.85 -12.80 4.27
C TRP A 381 14.89 -12.16 3.26
N ILE A 382 14.55 -12.89 2.19
CA ILE A 382 13.62 -12.42 1.16
C ILE A 382 12.25 -12.13 1.77
N GLN A 383 11.72 -13.03 2.62
CA GLN A 383 10.47 -12.80 3.35
C GLN A 383 10.56 -11.57 4.27
N SER A 384 11.68 -11.39 4.97
CA SER A 384 11.94 -10.22 5.82
C SER A 384 11.95 -8.92 5.01
N TYR A 385 12.59 -8.95 3.82
CA TYR A 385 12.61 -7.81 2.90
C TYR A 385 11.20 -7.45 2.40
N PHE A 386 10.39 -8.43 2.01
CA PHE A 386 9.01 -8.20 1.60
C PHE A 386 8.16 -7.62 2.72
N LEU A 387 8.32 -8.10 3.97
CA LEU A 387 7.67 -7.51 5.13
C LEU A 387 8.02 -6.04 5.30
N HIS A 388 9.30 -5.69 5.12
CA HIS A 388 9.75 -4.30 5.15
C HIS A 388 9.17 -3.45 4.03
N LYS A 389 9.09 -3.98 2.81
CA LYS A 389 8.64 -3.28 1.60
C LYS A 389 7.13 -3.08 1.56
N GLU A 390 6.35 -4.14 1.76
CA GLU A 390 4.90 -4.13 1.55
C GLU A 390 4.12 -3.76 2.81
N TYR A 391 4.50 -4.31 3.97
CA TYR A 391 3.64 -4.23 5.17
C TYR A 391 4.07 -3.16 6.16
N LEU A 392 5.39 -2.96 6.32
CA LEU A 392 5.92 -1.92 7.19
C LEU A 392 6.16 -0.60 6.48
N ASN A 393 5.94 -0.55 5.16
CA ASN A 393 6.15 0.62 4.31
C ASN A 393 7.48 1.34 4.64
N SER A 394 8.56 0.55 4.69
CA SER A 394 9.86 1.05 5.10
C SER A 394 10.36 2.11 4.13
N LEU A 395 10.88 3.21 4.67
CA LEU A 395 11.47 4.30 3.88
C LEU A 395 12.54 3.74 2.91
N PRO A 396 12.72 4.36 1.73
CA PRO A 396 13.67 3.87 0.73
C PRO A 396 15.10 3.68 1.26
N GLU A 397 15.57 4.52 2.18
CA GLU A 397 16.90 4.43 2.79
C GLU A 397 17.06 3.15 3.61
N LYS A 398 16.01 2.77 4.36
CA LYS A 398 16.00 1.52 5.12
C LYS A 398 16.02 0.32 4.18
N ARG A 399 15.23 0.36 3.10
CA ARG A 399 15.22 -0.70 2.08
C ARG A 399 16.59 -0.82 1.41
N LEU A 400 17.23 0.30 1.09
CA LEU A 400 18.57 0.31 0.51
C LEU A 400 19.60 -0.31 1.47
N SER A 401 19.52 0.01 2.77
CA SER A 401 20.37 -0.62 3.78
C SER A 401 20.16 -2.13 3.86
N LEU A 402 18.92 -2.61 3.74
CA LEU A 402 18.62 -4.05 3.71
C LEU A 402 19.24 -4.70 2.47
N VAL A 403 19.01 -4.15 1.27
CA VAL A 403 19.57 -4.70 0.02
C VAL A 403 21.11 -4.76 0.05
N LYS A 404 21.77 -3.73 0.59
CA LYS A 404 23.23 -3.77 0.80
C LYS A 404 23.65 -4.87 1.77
N ASN A 405 22.87 -5.11 2.82
CA ASN A 405 23.12 -6.22 3.73
C ASN A 405 22.95 -7.57 3.03
N TYR A 406 21.97 -7.71 2.12
CA TYR A 406 21.82 -8.91 1.30
C TYR A 406 23.08 -9.18 0.48
N HIS A 407 23.62 -8.20 -0.26
CA HIS A 407 24.83 -8.39 -1.05
C HIS A 407 26.05 -8.79 -0.22
N ARG A 408 26.10 -8.37 1.06
CA ARG A 408 27.14 -8.78 2.00
C ARG A 408 26.95 -10.22 2.50
N LEU A 409 25.71 -10.60 2.80
CA LEU A 409 25.38 -11.92 3.36
C LEU A 409 25.33 -13.01 2.28
N PHE A 410 24.88 -12.68 1.08
CA PHE A 410 24.60 -13.58 -0.03
C PHE A 410 25.20 -13.04 -1.35
N PRO A 411 26.53 -12.91 -1.47
CA PRO A 411 27.17 -12.34 -2.66
C PRO A 411 26.88 -13.10 -3.96
N ASP A 412 26.62 -14.41 -3.83
CA ASP A 412 26.23 -15.35 -4.89
C ASP A 412 24.84 -15.95 -4.64
N GLY A 413 23.98 -15.23 -3.91
CA GLY A 413 22.60 -15.65 -3.64
C GLY A 413 21.77 -15.80 -4.92
N ASN A 414 20.75 -16.65 -4.86
CA ASN A 414 19.85 -16.92 -5.99
C ASN A 414 19.11 -15.67 -6.49
N MET A 415 18.93 -14.66 -5.64
CA MET A 415 18.30 -13.38 -5.98
C MET A 415 19.30 -12.23 -6.19
N SER A 416 20.58 -12.53 -6.46
CA SER A 416 21.61 -11.49 -6.54
C SER A 416 21.36 -10.46 -7.63
N ASP A 417 20.82 -10.86 -8.78
CA ASP A 417 20.46 -9.94 -9.85
C ASP A 417 19.21 -9.13 -9.48
N ASP A 418 18.16 -9.75 -8.95
CA ASP A 418 16.97 -9.03 -8.47
C ASP A 418 17.30 -7.99 -7.39
N MET A 419 18.18 -8.32 -6.45
CA MET A 419 18.60 -7.39 -5.41
C MET A 419 19.52 -6.28 -5.94
N ALA A 420 20.39 -6.57 -6.90
CA ALA A 420 21.19 -5.52 -7.55
C ALA A 420 20.32 -4.55 -8.36
N SER A 421 19.27 -5.07 -9.00
CA SER A 421 18.25 -4.27 -9.69
C SER A 421 17.49 -3.38 -8.71
N GLU A 422 17.01 -3.93 -7.59
CA GLU A 422 16.33 -3.17 -6.54
C GLU A 422 17.25 -2.09 -5.92
N GLU A 423 18.55 -2.37 -5.74
CA GLU A 423 19.52 -1.34 -5.28
C GLU A 423 19.56 -0.16 -6.27
N ILE A 424 19.70 -0.42 -7.57
CA ILE A 424 19.72 0.63 -8.60
C ILE A 424 18.45 1.48 -8.51
N ASP A 425 17.29 0.84 -8.45
CA ASP A 425 15.99 1.51 -8.42
C ASP A 425 15.82 2.37 -7.15
N LEU A 426 16.27 1.87 -6.00
CA LEU A 426 16.27 2.62 -4.74
C LEU A 426 17.24 3.81 -4.79
N GLN A 427 18.42 3.67 -5.39
CA GLN A 427 19.37 4.77 -5.57
C GLN A 427 18.79 5.86 -6.48
N LEU A 428 18.08 5.48 -7.55
CA LEU A 428 17.36 6.43 -8.40
C LEU A 428 16.25 7.17 -7.64
N LEU A 429 15.46 6.44 -6.85
CA LEU A 429 14.40 7.02 -6.02
C LEU A 429 14.96 8.04 -5.01
N LEU A 430 16.13 7.74 -4.44
CA LEU A 430 16.86 8.61 -3.52
C LEU A 430 17.67 9.72 -4.23
N LYS A 431 17.62 9.80 -5.56
CA LYS A 431 18.39 10.75 -6.39
C LYS A 431 19.91 10.64 -6.23
N ASN A 432 20.40 9.47 -5.81
CA ASN A 432 21.82 9.13 -5.74
C ASN A 432 22.31 8.68 -7.13
N TYR A 433 22.27 9.60 -8.10
CA TYR A 433 22.45 9.26 -9.52
C TYR A 433 23.83 8.68 -9.84
N GLN A 434 24.89 9.09 -9.16
CA GLN A 434 26.23 8.55 -9.37
C GLN A 434 26.32 7.07 -8.96
N GLN A 435 25.73 6.73 -7.82
CA GLN A 435 25.67 5.36 -7.32
C GLN A 435 24.79 4.48 -8.21
N ALA A 436 23.65 5.02 -8.69
CA ALA A 436 22.79 4.31 -9.64
C ALA A 436 23.52 4.01 -10.97
N VAL A 437 24.27 4.98 -11.51
CA VAL A 437 25.09 4.81 -12.72
C VAL A 437 26.13 3.70 -12.53
N SER A 438 26.90 3.75 -11.43
CA SER A 438 27.88 2.70 -11.14
C SER A 438 27.22 1.33 -10.92
N GLY A 439 26.05 1.30 -10.28
CA GLY A 439 25.25 0.09 -10.11
C GLY A 439 24.82 -0.53 -11.44
N MET A 440 24.32 0.28 -12.37
CA MET A 440 23.92 -0.19 -13.71
C MET A 440 25.10 -0.72 -14.52
N GLU A 441 26.24 -0.02 -14.51
CA GLU A 441 27.46 -0.47 -15.19
C GLU A 441 27.93 -1.85 -14.66
N ASN A 442 27.95 -2.00 -13.33
CA ASN A 442 28.30 -3.26 -12.69
C ASN A 442 27.27 -4.36 -12.99
N TYR A 443 25.97 -4.04 -13.00
CA TYR A 443 24.90 -4.98 -13.30
C TYR A 443 25.02 -5.54 -14.72
N ILE A 444 25.14 -4.66 -15.72
CA ILE A 444 25.27 -5.04 -17.14
C ILE A 444 26.49 -5.93 -17.35
N LYS A 445 27.61 -5.62 -16.66
CA LYS A 445 28.83 -6.40 -16.72
C LYS A 445 28.70 -7.77 -16.02
N LYS A 446 28.09 -7.82 -14.83
CA LYS A 446 27.98 -9.04 -14.02
C LYS A 446 26.92 -10.01 -14.58
N TYR A 447 25.84 -9.50 -15.17
CA TYR A 447 24.70 -10.30 -15.61
C TYR A 447 24.41 -10.14 -17.12
N PRO A 448 25.36 -10.40 -18.04
CA PRO A 448 25.29 -9.98 -19.45
C PRO A 448 24.07 -10.52 -20.24
N HIS A 449 23.48 -11.63 -19.81
CA HIS A 449 22.32 -12.26 -20.45
C HIS A 449 20.98 -11.94 -19.78
N ASN A 450 20.96 -11.10 -18.74
CA ASN A 450 19.72 -10.77 -18.04
C ASN A 450 18.82 -9.86 -18.90
N ALA A 451 17.51 -10.15 -18.92
CA ALA A 451 16.54 -9.43 -19.74
C ALA A 451 16.43 -7.94 -19.41
N ARG A 452 16.82 -7.52 -18.20
CA ARG A 452 16.85 -6.09 -17.79
C ARG A 452 18.01 -5.30 -18.39
N ASN A 453 19.03 -5.94 -18.96
CA ASN A 453 20.22 -5.24 -19.45
C ASN A 453 19.93 -4.24 -20.56
N GLU A 454 18.98 -4.54 -21.44
CA GLU A 454 18.55 -3.59 -22.47
C GLU A 454 18.00 -2.32 -21.81
N TYR A 455 17.08 -2.49 -20.85
CA TYR A 455 16.51 -1.37 -20.10
C TYR A 455 17.59 -0.58 -19.35
N TYR A 456 18.48 -1.24 -18.61
CA TYR A 456 19.54 -0.55 -17.87
C TYR A 456 20.58 0.11 -18.77
N SER A 457 20.90 -0.45 -19.93
CA SER A 457 21.81 0.19 -20.89
C SER A 457 21.22 1.51 -21.43
N TYR A 458 19.92 1.52 -21.74
CA TYR A 458 19.23 2.73 -22.18
C TYR A 458 19.06 3.75 -21.02
N LEU A 459 18.67 3.28 -19.83
CA LEU A 459 18.47 4.12 -18.66
C LEU A 459 19.79 4.78 -18.20
N LEU A 460 20.90 4.04 -18.23
CA LEU A 460 22.24 4.54 -17.95
C LEU A 460 22.58 5.75 -18.82
N ALA A 461 22.43 5.62 -20.15
CA ALA A 461 22.66 6.73 -21.08
C ALA A 461 21.75 7.93 -20.78
N THR A 462 20.50 7.67 -20.39
CA THR A 462 19.51 8.70 -20.07
C THR A 462 19.85 9.46 -18.79
N ILE A 463 20.21 8.77 -17.71
CA ILE A 463 20.60 9.40 -16.43
C ILE A 463 21.90 10.20 -16.59
N VAL A 464 22.88 9.67 -17.33
CA VAL A 464 24.14 10.36 -17.63
C VAL A 464 23.88 11.66 -18.42
N ARG A 465 22.93 11.64 -19.37
CA ARG A 465 22.51 12.83 -20.10
C ARG A 465 21.80 13.84 -19.19
N GLU A 466 20.69 13.44 -18.58
CA GLU A 466 19.75 14.38 -17.97
C GLU A 466 20.20 14.86 -16.60
N GLN A 467 20.69 13.93 -15.76
CA GLN A 467 20.97 14.20 -14.35
C GLN A 467 22.44 14.57 -14.14
N LEU A 468 23.36 13.90 -14.84
CA LEU A 468 24.80 14.17 -14.74
C LEU A 468 25.32 15.18 -15.76
N ARG A 469 24.52 15.52 -16.79
CA ARG A 469 24.86 16.49 -17.86
C ARG A 469 26.20 16.20 -18.55
N LYS A 470 26.54 14.92 -18.72
CA LYS A 470 27.77 14.48 -19.42
C LYS A 470 27.44 14.06 -20.86
N GLU A 471 27.19 15.03 -21.72
CA GLU A 471 26.68 14.83 -23.08
C GLU A 471 27.51 13.86 -23.94
N LYS A 472 28.85 14.03 -23.95
CA LYS A 472 29.75 13.14 -24.71
C LYS A 472 29.66 11.69 -24.23
N VAL A 473 29.63 11.47 -22.92
CA VAL A 473 29.54 10.12 -22.34
C VAL A 473 28.18 9.50 -22.66
N ALA A 474 27.09 10.27 -22.54
CA ALA A 474 25.77 9.81 -22.91
C ALA A 474 25.66 9.45 -24.40
N LEU A 475 26.31 10.23 -25.28
CA LEU A 475 26.37 9.95 -26.72
C LEU A 475 27.02 8.59 -27.00
N ASP A 476 28.15 8.31 -26.35
CA ASP A 476 28.86 7.03 -26.52
C ASP A 476 28.03 5.86 -25.99
N LEU A 477 27.34 6.04 -24.86
CA LEU A 477 26.44 5.04 -24.29
C LEU A 477 25.24 4.74 -25.20
N TYR A 478 24.59 5.76 -25.79
CA TYR A 478 23.51 5.52 -26.77
C TYR A 478 24.03 4.82 -28.04
N LYS A 479 25.22 5.19 -28.55
CA LYS A 479 25.85 4.48 -29.67
C LYS A 479 26.15 3.02 -29.32
N GLN A 480 26.57 2.73 -28.09
CA GLN A 480 26.76 1.35 -27.62
C GLN A 480 25.44 0.59 -27.51
N TYR A 481 24.40 1.22 -26.96
CA TYR A 481 23.07 0.63 -26.86
C TYR A 481 22.53 0.21 -28.24
N ILE A 482 22.58 1.09 -29.24
CA ILE A 482 22.08 0.81 -30.60
C ILE A 482 22.84 -0.36 -31.25
N ARG A 483 24.14 -0.47 -31.00
CA ARG A 483 24.95 -1.60 -31.50
C ARG A 483 24.57 -2.92 -30.85
N ASN A 484 24.35 -2.91 -29.54
CA ASN A 484 24.10 -4.12 -28.75
C ASN A 484 22.65 -4.61 -28.87
N TYR A 485 21.68 -3.72 -29.03
CA TYR A 485 20.25 -4.01 -29.02
C TYR A 485 19.58 -3.54 -30.32
N GLN A 486 20.02 -4.12 -31.43
CA GLN A 486 19.38 -3.89 -32.72
C GLN A 486 17.93 -4.38 -32.67
N LYS A 487 16.97 -3.51 -33.00
CA LYS A 487 15.52 -3.74 -32.83
C LYS A 487 15.05 -3.78 -31.37
N GLY A 488 15.86 -3.24 -30.46
CA GLY A 488 15.48 -3.06 -29.06
C GLY A 488 14.26 -2.14 -28.89
N LYS A 489 13.51 -2.35 -27.82
CA LYS A 489 12.34 -1.56 -27.40
C LYS A 489 12.61 -0.06 -27.36
N TYR A 490 13.84 0.35 -27.01
CA TYR A 490 14.23 1.76 -26.92
C TYR A 490 15.15 2.24 -28.06
N GLU A 491 15.30 1.46 -29.15
CA GLU A 491 16.20 1.80 -30.25
C GLU A 491 15.85 3.13 -30.93
N GLU A 492 14.57 3.36 -31.22
CA GLU A 492 14.10 4.59 -31.85
C GLU A 492 14.46 5.83 -31.03
N ASP A 493 14.21 5.78 -29.71
CA ASP A 493 14.52 6.85 -28.77
C ASP A 493 16.04 7.05 -28.68
N ALA A 494 16.84 5.98 -28.63
CA ALA A 494 18.29 6.05 -28.59
C ALA A 494 18.89 6.69 -29.86
N ILE A 495 18.35 6.37 -31.05
CA ILE A 495 18.78 6.99 -32.31
C ILE A 495 18.48 8.48 -32.29
N TYR A 496 17.26 8.87 -31.89
CA TYR A 496 16.89 10.28 -31.77
C TYR A 496 17.86 11.04 -30.86
N TRP A 497 18.13 10.51 -29.67
CA TRP A 497 19.03 11.16 -28.72
C TRP A 497 20.49 11.18 -29.18
N THR A 498 20.92 10.18 -29.94
CA THR A 498 22.24 10.20 -30.61
C THR A 498 22.34 11.38 -31.58
N ILE A 499 21.29 11.67 -32.35
CA ILE A 499 21.26 12.83 -33.28
C ILE A 499 21.36 14.14 -32.48
N GLN A 500 20.52 14.32 -31.45
CA GLN A 500 20.50 15.53 -30.62
C GLN A 500 21.85 15.79 -29.96
N LEU A 501 22.41 14.77 -29.29
CA LEU A 501 23.68 14.91 -28.60
C LEU A 501 24.83 15.14 -29.57
N SER A 502 24.82 14.51 -30.75
CA SER A 502 25.85 14.76 -31.77
C SER A 502 25.84 16.20 -32.26
N LEU A 503 24.66 16.82 -32.41
CA LEU A 503 24.55 18.24 -32.76
C LEU A 503 25.10 19.14 -31.65
N LEU A 504 24.77 18.84 -30.38
CA LEU A 504 25.28 19.57 -29.23
C LEU A 504 26.80 19.46 -29.08
N THR A 505 27.38 18.31 -29.40
CA THR A 505 28.84 18.08 -29.37
C THR A 505 29.55 18.43 -30.68
N HIS A 506 28.87 19.11 -31.62
CA HIS A 506 29.39 19.50 -32.94
C HIS A 506 29.88 18.34 -33.84
N ASP A 507 29.39 17.12 -33.63
CA ASP A 507 29.64 15.96 -34.49
C ASP A 507 28.55 15.85 -35.58
N GLN A 508 28.60 16.78 -36.55
CA GLN A 508 27.60 16.87 -37.63
C GLN A 508 27.52 15.58 -38.46
N ASN A 509 28.67 14.94 -38.72
CA ASN A 509 28.74 13.72 -39.51
C ASN A 509 27.94 12.59 -38.88
N THR A 510 28.09 12.37 -37.56
CA THR A 510 27.28 11.39 -36.84
C THR A 510 25.80 11.79 -36.84
N ALA A 511 25.49 13.06 -36.58
CA ALA A 511 24.11 13.54 -36.55
C ALA A 511 23.37 13.29 -37.87
N GLU A 512 24.00 13.62 -39.01
CA GLU A 512 23.44 13.39 -40.34
C GLU A 512 23.29 11.90 -40.66
N LYS A 513 24.31 11.09 -40.34
CA LYS A 513 24.25 9.63 -40.55
C LYS A 513 23.09 9.01 -39.77
N MET A 514 22.96 9.32 -38.48
CA MET A 514 21.90 8.76 -37.64
C MET A 514 20.51 9.29 -38.04
N ARG A 515 20.41 10.54 -38.51
CA ARG A 515 19.16 11.09 -39.04
C ARG A 515 18.69 10.35 -40.30
N LYS A 516 19.60 10.03 -41.22
CA LYS A 516 19.26 9.23 -42.41
C LYS A 516 18.71 7.86 -42.00
N ILE A 517 19.41 7.17 -41.09
CA ILE A 517 18.96 5.88 -40.52
C ILE A 517 17.57 6.01 -39.89
N TYR A 518 17.33 7.07 -39.10
CA TYR A 518 16.04 7.29 -38.47
C TYR A 518 14.90 7.45 -39.48
N VAL A 519 15.08 8.30 -40.51
CA VAL A 519 14.05 8.55 -41.53
C VAL A 519 13.72 7.29 -42.33
N GLU A 520 14.74 6.49 -42.64
CA GLU A 520 14.57 5.22 -43.36
C GLU A 520 13.84 4.18 -42.51
N LYS A 521 14.25 4.01 -41.25
CA LYS A 521 13.73 2.96 -40.37
C LYS A 521 12.41 3.31 -39.69
N TYR A 522 12.19 4.59 -39.40
CA TYR A 522 11.03 5.11 -38.67
C TYR A 522 10.41 6.34 -39.39
N PRO A 523 9.90 6.18 -40.63
CA PRO A 523 9.37 7.30 -41.42
C PRO A 523 8.21 8.03 -40.72
N ASN A 524 7.43 7.29 -39.94
CA ASN A 524 6.34 7.82 -39.10
C ASN A 524 6.66 7.69 -37.60
N GLY A 525 7.94 7.65 -37.26
CA GLY A 525 8.41 7.53 -35.88
C GLY A 525 7.94 8.69 -34.98
N ARG A 526 7.98 8.43 -33.67
CA ARG A 526 7.59 9.35 -32.59
C ARG A 526 8.27 10.72 -32.71
N TRP A 527 9.52 10.75 -33.15
CA TRP A 527 10.36 11.95 -33.27
C TRP A 527 10.49 12.51 -34.70
N SER A 528 9.73 11.96 -35.65
CA SER A 528 9.84 12.33 -37.07
C SER A 528 9.47 13.79 -37.34
N LYS A 529 8.62 14.41 -36.53
CA LYS A 529 8.23 15.83 -36.65
C LYS A 529 9.33 16.74 -36.13
N GLU A 530 9.91 16.40 -34.99
CA GLU A 530 10.99 17.11 -34.32
C GLU A 530 12.23 17.12 -35.22
N LEU A 531 12.64 15.95 -35.74
CA LEU A 531 13.81 15.84 -36.62
C LEU A 531 13.64 16.59 -37.95
N ARG A 532 12.41 16.74 -38.45
CA ARG A 532 12.14 17.55 -39.66
C ARG A 532 12.37 19.04 -39.45
N ARG A 533 12.19 19.54 -38.22
CA ARG A 533 12.38 20.96 -37.87
C ARG A 533 13.84 21.34 -37.71
N ILE A 534 14.72 20.37 -37.47
CA ILE A 534 16.16 20.62 -37.31
C ILE A 534 16.75 21.00 -38.67
N ASN A 535 17.11 22.27 -38.82
CA ASN A 535 17.84 22.73 -39.98
C ASN A 535 19.33 22.45 -39.79
N MET A 536 19.89 21.47 -40.49
CA MET A 536 21.33 21.12 -40.34
C MET A 536 22.25 22.22 -40.91
N THR A 537 21.73 23.13 -41.74
CA THR A 537 22.55 24.17 -42.39
C THR A 537 22.97 25.31 -41.46
N SER A 538 22.31 25.47 -40.31
CA SER A 538 22.59 26.59 -39.38
C SER A 538 23.81 26.38 -38.47
N PHE A 539 24.52 25.26 -38.59
CA PHE A 539 25.65 24.92 -37.72
C PHE A 539 27.01 24.85 -38.46
N LYS A 540 27.04 25.16 -39.76
CA LYS A 540 28.29 25.42 -40.50
C LYS A 540 28.83 26.79 -40.13
#